data_AF-A0A7R9TW90-F1
#
_entry.id   AF-A0A7R9TW90-F1
#
_cell.length_a   1.000
_cell.length_b   1.000
_cell.length_c   1.000
_cell.angle_alpha   90.00
_cell.angle_beta   90.00
_cell.angle_gamma   90.00
#
_symmetry.space_group_name_H-M   'P 1'
#
loop_
_entity.id
_entity.type
_entity.pdbx_description
1 polymer ?
#
loop_
_entity_poly.entity_id
_entity_poly.type
_entity_poly.pdbx_seq_one_letter_code
_entity_poly.pdbx_strand_id
1 'polypeptide(L)'
;RGFAAAAALDHMQTKEQEAAVLAYIKEHKATAVLRTNDEEFAPKAMDAAIEGGFKILEFTLTTPGCLKMVKDYSPRDDVLVGCGTVMTVEQAEAAMAAGAKFLVSPCI
;
A
#
# COMPACT_ATOMS: atom_id res chain seq x y z
N ARG A 1 -11.73 6.27 32.16
CA ARG A 1 -10.67 5.24 32.11
C ARG A 1 -10.10 5.27 30.71
N GLY A 2 -8.99 5.99 30.53
CA GLY A 2 -8.34 6.13 29.23
C GLY A 2 -7.42 4.96 28.96
N PHE A 3 -7.32 4.56 27.69
CA PHE A 3 -6.15 4.03 26.99
C PHE A 3 -6.56 3.76 25.53
N ALA A 4 -5.99 4.51 24.59
CA ALA A 4 -5.82 4.17 23.16
C ALA A 4 -5.19 5.31 22.32
N ALA A 5 -4.79 6.45 22.92
CA ALA A 5 -4.08 7.50 22.17
C ALA A 5 -2.60 7.17 21.87
N ALA A 6 -2.04 6.12 22.48
CA ALA A 6 -0.59 5.84 22.41
C ALA A 6 -0.17 4.98 21.21
N ALA A 7 -1.05 4.14 20.64
CA ALA A 7 -0.71 3.33 19.45
C ALA A 7 -0.89 4.12 18.14
N ALA A 8 -1.82 5.08 18.11
CA ALA A 8 -2.10 5.92 16.95
C ALA A 8 -0.94 6.88 16.56
N LEU A 9 0.05 7.05 17.43
CA LEU A 9 1.17 8.00 17.24
C LEU A 9 2.40 7.38 16.55
N ASP A 10 2.52 6.05 16.47
CA ASP A 10 3.73 5.39 15.94
C ASP A 10 3.72 5.25 14.39
N HIS A 11 2.58 5.54 13.77
CA HIS A 11 2.42 5.46 12.30
C HIS A 11 2.25 6.84 11.64
N MET A 12 2.42 7.92 12.40
CA MET A 12 2.22 9.28 11.91
C MET A 12 3.34 9.64 10.93
N GLN A 13 3.04 9.62 9.63
CA GLN A 13 3.99 10.06 8.60
C GLN A 13 4.34 11.53 8.80
N THR A 14 5.61 11.87 8.63
CA THR A 14 6.04 13.27 8.66
C THR A 14 5.50 14.01 7.43
N LYS A 15 5.43 15.34 7.51
CA LYS A 15 4.98 16.16 6.37
C LYS A 15 5.89 16.00 5.15
N GLU A 16 7.17 15.73 5.37
CA GLU A 16 8.14 15.45 4.33
C GLU A 16 7.87 14.11 3.65
N GLN A 17 7.54 13.06 4.41
CA GLN A 17 7.17 11.75 3.86
C GLN A 17 5.88 11.84 3.02
N GLU A 18 4.86 12.52 3.55
CA GLU A 18 3.61 12.79 2.83
C GLU A 18 3.88 13.52 1.51
N ALA A 19 4.69 14.59 1.55
CA ALA A 19 5.04 15.37 0.37
C ALA A 19 5.81 14.55 -0.67
N ALA A 20 6.72 13.68 -0.24
CA ALA A 20 7.47 12.78 -1.13
C ALA A 20 6.55 11.78 -1.84
N VAL A 21 5.63 11.15 -1.10
CA VAL A 21 4.61 10.25 -1.67
C VAL A 21 3.75 10.98 -2.69
N LEU A 22 3.24 12.18 -2.36
CA LEU A 22 2.43 12.98 -3.27
C LEU A 22 3.19 13.43 -4.52
N ALA A 23 4.48 13.79 -4.39
CA ALA A 23 5.32 14.14 -5.52
C ALA A 23 5.51 12.95 -6.48
N TYR A 24 5.80 11.77 -5.94
CA TYR A 24 5.97 10.54 -6.71
C TYR A 24 4.68 10.16 -7.45
N ILE A 25 3.53 10.25 -6.78
CA ILE A 25 2.22 9.99 -7.41
C ILE A 25 1.96 10.96 -8.58
N LYS A 26 2.24 12.25 -8.39
CA LYS A 26 2.07 13.28 -9.44
C LYS A 26 2.99 13.06 -10.65
N GLU A 27 4.20 12.56 -10.42
CA GLU A 27 5.16 12.27 -11.47
C GLU A 27 4.71 11.09 -12.34
N HIS A 28 4.32 9.97 -11.71
CA HIS A 28 4.06 8.71 -12.42
C HIS A 28 2.62 8.52 -12.89
N LYS A 29 1.66 9.27 -12.33
CA LYS A 29 0.26 9.47 -12.81
C LYS A 29 -0.66 8.25 -12.92
N ALA A 30 -0.12 7.03 -12.91
CA ALA A 30 -0.86 5.78 -13.07
C ALA A 30 -0.45 4.77 -11.98
N THR A 31 -1.44 4.10 -11.41
CA THR A 31 -1.28 3.05 -10.39
C THR A 31 -1.77 1.71 -10.93
N ALA A 32 -1.03 0.64 -10.64
CA ALA A 32 -1.44 -0.73 -10.87
C ALA A 32 -2.20 -1.24 -9.64
N VAL A 33 -3.52 -1.39 -9.77
CA VAL A 33 -4.37 -1.92 -8.70
C VAL A 33 -4.55 -3.43 -8.90
N LEU A 34 -4.04 -4.23 -7.96
CA LEU A 34 -4.10 -5.68 -8.03
C LEU A 34 -5.18 -6.26 -7.11
N ARG A 35 -6.18 -6.87 -7.74
CA ARG A 35 -7.25 -7.64 -7.10
C ARG A 35 -7.42 -8.98 -7.79
N THR A 36 -7.27 -10.06 -7.04
CA THR A 36 -7.50 -11.44 -7.53
C THR A 36 -7.80 -12.37 -6.36
N ASN A 37 -8.43 -13.52 -6.64
CA ASN A 37 -8.61 -14.60 -5.66
C ASN A 37 -7.46 -15.62 -5.70
N ASP A 38 -6.49 -15.44 -6.60
CA ASP A 38 -5.36 -16.34 -6.79
C ASP A 38 -4.08 -15.74 -6.18
N GLU A 39 -3.67 -16.27 -5.04
CA GLU A 39 -2.48 -15.82 -4.29
C GLU A 39 -1.17 -16.07 -5.05
N GLU A 40 -1.07 -17.17 -5.80
CA GLU A 40 0.16 -17.56 -6.50
C GLU A 40 0.35 -16.75 -7.79
N PHE A 41 -0.75 -16.33 -8.41
CA PHE A 41 -0.73 -15.50 -9.62
C PHE A 41 -0.49 -14.03 -9.33
N ALA A 42 -0.95 -13.53 -8.17
CA ALA A 42 -0.86 -12.12 -7.79
C ALA A 42 0.56 -11.49 -7.96
N PRO A 43 1.66 -12.05 -7.42
CA PRO A 43 2.98 -11.46 -7.58
C PRO A 43 3.43 -11.43 -9.04
N LYS A 44 3.15 -12.48 -9.82
CA LYS A 44 3.50 -12.55 -11.26
C LYS A 44 2.82 -11.44 -12.06
N ALA A 45 1.55 -11.17 -11.76
CA ALA A 45 0.81 -10.10 -12.40
C ALA A 45 1.37 -8.71 -12.02
N MET A 46 1.78 -8.52 -10.76
CA MET A 46 2.39 -7.27 -10.33
C MET A 46 3.77 -7.08 -10.98
N ASP A 47 4.60 -8.11 -11.04
CA ASP A 47 5.90 -8.07 -11.69
C ASP A 47 5.77 -7.68 -13.17
N ALA A 48 4.80 -8.28 -13.88
CA ALA A 48 4.49 -7.91 -15.26
C ALA A 48 4.04 -6.45 -15.40
N ALA A 49 3.30 -5.90 -14.42
CA ALA A 49 2.94 -4.48 -14.42
C ALA A 49 4.17 -3.57 -14.22
N ILE A 50 5.09 -3.96 -13.33
CA ILE A 50 6.35 -3.24 -13.11
C ILE A 50 7.19 -3.24 -14.39
N GLU A 51 7.32 -4.40 -15.05
CA GLU A 51 7.99 -4.53 -16.36
C GLU A 51 7.32 -3.68 -17.45
N GLY A 52 5.99 -3.56 -17.40
CA GLY A 52 5.20 -2.67 -18.24
C GLY A 52 5.37 -1.17 -17.94
N GLY A 53 6.13 -0.81 -16.90
CA GLY A 53 6.47 0.57 -16.55
C GLY A 53 5.64 1.18 -15.42
N PHE A 54 4.79 0.41 -14.74
CA PHE A 54 4.08 0.92 -13.56
C PHE A 54 5.07 1.16 -12.41
N LYS A 55 4.89 2.33 -11.78
CA LYS A 55 5.73 2.80 -10.66
C LYS A 55 4.97 2.92 -9.35
N ILE A 56 3.65 2.95 -9.39
CA ILE A 56 2.79 2.99 -8.22
C ILE A 56 2.00 1.69 -8.19
N LEU A 57 2.09 0.95 -7.09
CA LEU A 57 1.48 -0.37 -6.92
C LEU A 57 0.48 -0.31 -5.77
N GLU A 58 -0.73 -0.81 -5.98
CA GLU A 58 -1.75 -0.94 -4.94
C GLU A 58 -2.17 -2.42 -4.84
N PHE A 59 -1.80 -3.06 -3.73
CA PHE A 59 -2.33 -4.38 -3.39
C PHE A 59 -3.63 -4.21 -2.61
N THR A 60 -4.71 -4.85 -3.04
CA THR A 60 -5.99 -4.72 -2.34
C THR A 60 -6.14 -5.77 -1.24
N LEU A 61 -6.66 -5.40 -0.06
CA LEU A 61 -6.91 -6.32 1.07
C LEU A 61 -7.91 -7.45 0.76
N THR A 62 -8.61 -7.36 -0.37
CA THR A 62 -9.46 -8.42 -0.90
C THR A 62 -8.69 -9.49 -1.67
N THR A 63 -7.40 -9.29 -1.93
CA THR A 63 -6.50 -10.31 -2.50
C THR A 63 -5.90 -11.14 -1.37
N PRO A 64 -5.99 -12.48 -1.41
CA PRO A 64 -5.28 -13.35 -0.48
C PRO A 64 -3.77 -13.04 -0.46
N GLY A 65 -3.15 -13.06 0.71
CA GLY A 65 -1.72 -12.75 0.86
C GLY A 65 -1.35 -11.27 0.67
N CYS A 66 -2.31 -10.33 0.57
CA CYS A 66 -2.04 -8.90 0.34
C CYS A 66 -0.94 -8.31 1.23
N LEU A 67 -1.02 -8.47 2.55
CA LEU A 67 -0.05 -7.89 3.48
C LEU A 67 1.35 -8.49 3.30
N LYS A 68 1.44 -9.78 2.94
CA LYS A 68 2.72 -10.42 2.61
C LYS A 68 3.32 -9.78 1.35
N MET A 69 2.51 -9.56 0.32
CA MET A 69 2.97 -8.88 -0.91
C MET A 69 3.39 -7.44 -0.64
N VAL A 70 2.64 -6.67 0.15
CA VAL A 70 3.07 -5.32 0.56
C VAL A 70 4.44 -5.37 1.24
N LYS A 71 4.66 -6.34 2.14
CA LYS A 71 5.95 -6.54 2.81
C LYS A 71 7.08 -6.91 1.86
N ASP A 72 6.80 -7.76 0.87
CA ASP A 72 7.81 -8.24 -0.07
C ASP A 72 8.21 -7.15 -1.09
N TYR A 73 7.29 -6.26 -1.47
CA TYR A 73 7.52 -5.24 -2.50
C TYR A 73 7.92 -3.87 -1.94
N SER A 74 7.50 -3.51 -0.72
CA SER A 74 7.78 -2.19 -0.13
C SER A 74 9.26 -1.83 0.10
N PRO A 75 10.23 -2.77 0.20
CA PRO A 75 11.65 -2.42 0.29
C PRO A 75 12.28 -1.98 -1.04
N ARG A 76 11.54 -2.07 -2.15
CA ARG A 76 12.05 -1.69 -3.47
C ARG A 76 12.08 -0.17 -3.61
N ASP A 77 13.20 0.36 -4.08
CA ASP A 77 13.38 1.81 -4.31
C ASP A 77 12.79 2.28 -5.66
N ASP A 78 12.50 1.36 -6.58
CA ASP A 78 12.08 1.66 -7.95
C ASP A 78 10.55 1.76 -8.12
N VAL A 79 9.78 1.54 -7.05
CA VAL A 79 8.32 1.57 -7.02
C VAL A 79 7.81 2.14 -5.69
N LEU A 80 6.62 2.74 -5.73
CA LEU A 80 5.86 3.18 -4.56
C LEU A 80 4.74 2.17 -4.28
N VAL A 81 4.75 1.56 -3.09
CA VAL A 81 3.79 0.52 -2.71
C VAL A 81 2.74 1.07 -1.74
N GLY A 82 1.46 0.86 -2.06
CA GLY A 82 0.32 1.15 -1.20
C GLY A 82 -0.60 -0.05 -1.01
N CYS A 83 -1.62 0.14 -0.17
CA CYS A 83 -2.62 -0.88 0.15
C CYS A 83 -4.03 -0.32 -0.01
N GLY A 84 -4.88 -1.07 -0.73
CA GLY A 84 -6.23 -0.66 -1.07
C GLY A 84 -7.33 -1.50 -0.41
N THR A 85 -8.56 -1.02 -0.50
CA THR A 85 -9.73 -1.64 0.18
C THR A 85 -9.58 -1.67 1.70
N VAL A 86 -8.96 -0.63 2.25
CA VAL A 86 -8.83 -0.45 3.70
C VAL A 86 -10.13 0.14 4.24
N MET A 87 -10.80 -0.60 5.13
CA MET A 87 -12.12 -0.25 5.67
C MET A 87 -12.10 0.04 7.18
N THR A 88 -11.05 -0.39 7.90
CA THR A 88 -10.94 -0.20 9.35
C THR A 88 -9.55 0.34 9.75
N VAL A 89 -9.45 0.86 10.97
CA VAL A 89 -8.17 1.36 11.51
C VAL A 89 -7.17 0.22 11.67
N GLU A 90 -7.60 -0.94 12.12
CA GLU A 90 -6.74 -2.12 12.31
C GLU A 90 -6.15 -2.59 10.97
N GLN A 91 -6.93 -2.50 9.89
CA GLN A 91 -6.46 -2.78 8.54
C GLN A 91 -5.42 -1.74 8.07
N ALA A 92 -5.63 -0.47 8.40
CA ALA A 92 -4.69 0.60 8.10
C ALA A 92 -3.35 0.38 8.82
N GLU A 93 -3.40 0.09 10.12
CA GLU A 93 -2.23 -0.22 10.95
C GLU A 93 -1.47 -1.43 10.41
N ALA A 94 -2.17 -2.52 10.09
CA ALA A 94 -1.55 -3.72 9.53
C ALA A 94 -0.87 -3.47 8.17
N ALA A 95 -1.50 -2.66 7.30
CA ALA A 95 -0.93 -2.28 6.01
C ALA A 95 0.31 -1.39 6.16
N MET A 96 0.27 -0.40 7.07
CA MET A 96 1.42 0.45 7.36
C MET A 96 2.58 -0.34 7.98
N ALA A 97 2.27 -1.25 8.91
CA ALA A 97 3.26 -2.15 9.51
C ALA A 97 3.88 -3.11 8.48
N ALA A 98 3.13 -3.50 7.44
CA ALA A 98 3.64 -4.25 6.31
C ALA A 98 4.51 -3.41 5.36
N GLY A 99 4.53 -2.08 5.49
CA GLY A 99 5.38 -1.18 4.72
C GLY A 99 4.65 -0.36 3.65
N ALA A 100 3.31 -0.38 3.61
CA ALA A 100 2.54 0.48 2.71
C ALA A 100 2.87 1.96 2.97
N LYS A 101 3.11 2.72 1.89
CA LYS A 101 3.44 4.15 1.93
C LYS A 101 2.22 5.04 1.77
N PHE A 102 1.14 4.52 1.21
CA PHE A 102 -0.17 5.16 1.12
C PHE A 102 -1.28 4.12 1.24
N LEU A 103 -2.47 4.58 1.63
CA LEU A 103 -3.66 3.74 1.80
C LEU A 103 -4.80 4.27 0.92
N VAL A 104 -5.61 3.35 0.38
CA VAL A 104 -6.81 3.67 -0.40
C VAL A 104 -8.01 3.01 0.26
N SER A 105 -9.02 3.83 0.58
CA SER A 105 -10.29 3.39 1.12
C SER A 105 -11.41 3.65 0.10
N PRO A 106 -12.25 2.66 -0.24
CA PRO A 106 -13.44 2.86 -1.02
C PRO A 106 -14.41 3.82 -0.31
N CYS A 107 -14.91 4.82 -1.04
CA CYS A 107 -16.00 5.70 -0.61
C CYS A 107 -17.04 5.84 -1.72
N ILE A 108 -18.25 6.25 -1.35
CA ILE A 108 -19.36 6.58 -2.27
C ILE A 108 -19.65 8.07 -2.13
#